data_AF-A0A9N9FD77-F1
#
_entry.id   AF-A0A9N9FD77-F1
#
_cell.length_a   1.000
_cell.length_b   1.000
_cell.length_c   1.000
_cell.angle_alpha   90.00
_cell.angle_beta   90.00
_cell.angle_gamma   90.00
#
_symmetry.space_group_name_H-M   'P 1'
#
loop_
_entity.id
_entity.type
_entity.pdbx_description
1 polymer ?
#
loop_
_entity_poly.entity_id
_entity_poly.type
_entity_poly.pdbx_seq_one_letter_code
_entity_poly.pdbx_strand_id
1 'polypeptide(L)'
;MEETSKQRKARLEAFRKRKAETITNTGEENESNENSKTLSFRNYTPLNEDVRANSIVKITKPEDIGDDTVEKTAQQIDLFNLAPRKPNWDLKRDVEKKLQKLERRTQASIAQLIRMRLQGESESTTDLADAVRATEKGAESENESD
;
A
#
# COMPACT_ATOMS: atom_id res chain seq x y z
N MET A 1 23.05 15.67 0.98
CA MET A 1 22.60 14.44 0.27
C MET A 1 23.76 13.75 -0.46
N GLU A 2 24.64 14.50 -1.12
CA GLU A 2 25.82 13.92 -1.77
C GLU A 2 26.83 13.31 -0.79
N GLU A 3 26.99 13.90 0.39
CA GLU A 3 27.92 13.41 1.42
C GLU A 3 27.52 12.05 1.97
N THR A 4 26.23 11.81 2.20
CA THR A 4 25.72 10.51 2.69
C THR A 4 25.88 9.42 1.64
N SER A 5 25.73 9.76 0.35
CA SER A 5 25.98 8.85 -0.77
C SER A 5 27.46 8.48 -0.89
N LYS A 6 28.37 9.46 -0.77
CA LYS A 6 29.82 9.24 -0.80
C LYS A 6 30.28 8.34 0.36
N GLN A 7 29.76 8.55 1.57
CA GLN A 7 30.07 7.70 2.74
C GLN A 7 29.60 6.24 2.55
N ARG A 8 28.39 6.03 2.00
CA ARG A 8 27.88 4.68 1.70
C ARG A 8 28.74 3.98 0.65
N LYS A 9 29.14 4.69 -0.41
CA LYS A 9 29.99 4.15 -1.48
C LYS A 9 31.35 3.69 -0.93
N ALA A 10 32.02 4.54 -0.15
CA ALA A 10 33.30 4.21 0.46
C ALA A 10 33.22 2.97 1.39
N ARG A 11 32.14 2.87 2.18
CA ARG A 11 31.90 1.71 3.05
C ARG A 11 31.70 0.42 2.26
N LEU A 12 30.95 0.47 1.15
CA LEU A 12 30.75 -0.70 0.29
C LEU A 12 32.03 -1.14 -0.42
N GLU A 13 32.87 -0.19 -0.84
CA GLU A 13 34.18 -0.49 -1.42
C GLU A 13 35.11 -1.19 -0.41
N ALA A 14 35.11 -0.75 0.85
CA ALA A 14 35.85 -1.42 1.91
C ALA A 14 35.38 -2.87 2.16
N PHE A 15 34.05 -3.10 2.15
CA PHE A 15 33.50 -4.45 2.25
C PHE A 15 33.88 -5.34 1.05
N ARG A 16 33.89 -4.78 -0.17
CA ARG A 16 34.29 -5.52 -1.38
C ARG A 16 35.77 -5.89 -1.37
N LYS A 17 36.66 -4.99 -0.93
CA LYS A 17 38.10 -5.28 -0.77
C LYS A 17 38.35 -6.38 0.25
N ARG A 18 37.74 -6.28 1.44
CA ARG A 18 37.85 -7.33 2.47
C ARG A 18 37.33 -8.68 1.98
N LYS A 19 36.24 -8.72 1.22
CA LYS A 19 35.71 -9.96 0.64
C LYS A 19 36.68 -10.56 -0.37
N ALA A 20 37.29 -9.74 -1.23
CA ALA A 20 38.30 -10.20 -2.18
C ALA A 20 39.53 -10.78 -1.47
N GLU A 21 40.02 -10.11 -0.41
CA GLU A 21 41.16 -10.59 0.41
C GLU A 21 40.85 -11.91 1.13
N THR A 22 39.63 -12.10 1.63
CA THR A 22 39.24 -13.40 2.23
C THR A 22 39.15 -14.54 1.22
N ILE A 23 38.85 -14.24 -0.04
CA ILE A 23 38.80 -15.24 -1.12
C ILE A 23 40.22 -15.61 -1.57
N THR A 24 41.17 -14.66 -1.57
CA THR A 24 42.56 -14.93 -1.94
C THR A 24 43.34 -15.67 -0.84
N ASN A 25 43.01 -15.44 0.44
CA ASN A 25 43.70 -16.10 1.57
C ASN A 25 43.13 -17.49 1.93
N THR A 26 42.06 -17.94 1.30
CA THR A 26 41.49 -19.30 1.46
C THR A 26 41.85 -20.22 0.30
N GLY A 27 42.88 -19.86 -0.47
CA GLY A 27 43.31 -20.58 -1.67
C GLY A 27 44.52 -21.50 -1.51
N GLU A 28 45.22 -21.51 -0.38
CA GLU A 28 46.45 -22.30 -0.23
C GLU A 28 46.48 -23.00 1.14
N GLU A 29 46.70 -24.32 1.08
CA GLU A 29 46.86 -25.30 2.18
C GLU A 29 45.59 -25.98 2.75
N ASN A 30 45.22 -27.13 2.15
CA ASN A 30 45.27 -28.45 2.82
C ASN A 30 44.79 -29.59 1.91
N GLU A 31 45.70 -30.50 1.56
CA GLU A 31 45.36 -31.86 1.13
C GLU A 31 44.76 -32.63 2.32
N SER A 32 43.44 -32.75 2.35
CA SER A 32 42.79 -33.88 3.00
C SER A 32 41.65 -34.35 2.11
N ASN A 33 41.78 -35.60 1.66
CA ASN A 33 40.81 -36.30 0.85
C ASN A 33 39.54 -36.57 1.67
N GLU A 34 38.64 -35.59 1.73
CA GLU A 34 37.26 -35.74 2.18
C GLU A 34 36.36 -35.12 1.11
N ASN A 35 36.28 -35.80 -0.04
CA ASN A 35 35.19 -35.67 -1.01
C ASN A 35 34.74 -34.24 -1.30
N SER A 36 35.46 -33.51 -2.17
CA SER A 36 34.86 -32.40 -2.91
C SER A 36 33.84 -32.99 -3.91
N LYS A 37 32.70 -33.47 -3.38
CA LYS A 37 31.55 -33.93 -4.17
C LYS A 37 31.17 -32.77 -5.06
N THR A 38 31.60 -32.81 -6.31
CA THR A 38 31.06 -31.94 -7.35
C THR A 38 29.56 -32.17 -7.32
N LEU A 39 28.80 -31.10 -7.07
CA LEU A 39 27.35 -31.18 -6.99
C LEU A 39 26.85 -31.41 -8.42
N SER A 40 26.85 -32.67 -8.84
CA SER A 40 26.22 -33.11 -10.07
C SER A 40 24.72 -33.00 -9.84
N PHE A 41 24.11 -31.98 -10.44
CA PHE A 41 22.68 -32.00 -10.67
C PHE A 41 22.43 -33.12 -11.67
N ARG A 42 22.22 -34.33 -11.16
CA ARG A 42 21.56 -35.39 -11.89
C ARG A 42 20.19 -34.83 -12.22
N ASN A 43 20.02 -34.29 -13.41
CA ASN A 43 18.71 -33.95 -13.93
C ASN A 43 17.96 -35.27 -14.04
N TYR A 44 17.21 -35.61 -12.99
CA TYR A 44 16.41 -36.83 -12.95
C TYR A 44 15.25 -36.62 -13.91
N THR A 45 15.33 -37.29 -15.06
CA THR A 45 14.14 -37.52 -15.89
C THR A 45 13.37 -38.67 -15.24
N PRO A 46 12.19 -38.42 -14.64
CA PRO A 46 11.44 -39.47 -13.97
C PRO A 46 11.05 -40.56 -14.97
N LEU A 47 11.00 -41.85 -14.56
CA LEU A 47 10.58 -42.92 -15.48
C LEU A 47 9.09 -42.83 -15.84
N ASN A 48 8.26 -42.29 -14.95
CA ASN A 48 6.82 -42.17 -15.17
C ASN A 48 6.50 -41.09 -16.22
N GLU A 49 5.65 -41.42 -17.19
CA GLU A 49 5.29 -40.53 -18.31
C GLU A 49 4.51 -39.30 -17.84
N ASP A 50 3.56 -39.48 -16.91
CA ASP A 50 2.77 -38.38 -16.32
C ASP A 50 3.64 -37.36 -15.56
N VAL A 51 4.66 -37.85 -14.85
CA VAL A 51 5.57 -37.01 -14.06
C VAL A 51 6.59 -36.33 -14.98
N ARG A 52 6.98 -36.94 -16.10
CA ARG A 52 7.84 -36.33 -17.13
C ARG A 52 7.17 -35.13 -17.80
N ALA A 53 5.91 -35.26 -18.15
CA ALA A 53 5.14 -34.16 -18.74
C ALA A 53 5.08 -32.93 -17.81
N ASN A 54 4.95 -33.17 -16.50
CA ASN A 54 4.83 -32.12 -15.48
C ASN A 54 6.18 -31.60 -14.95
N SER A 55 7.27 -32.34 -15.15
CA SER A 55 8.63 -31.94 -14.73
C SER A 55 9.21 -30.82 -15.60
N ILE A 56 8.66 -30.59 -16.80
CA ILE A 56 9.13 -29.55 -17.72
C ILE A 56 8.45 -28.24 -17.31
N VAL A 57 9.10 -27.48 -16.43
CA VAL A 57 8.65 -26.13 -16.07
C VAL A 57 8.85 -25.24 -17.30
N LYS A 58 7.75 -24.82 -17.93
CA LYS A 58 7.76 -23.79 -18.96
C LYS A 58 8.09 -22.46 -18.29
N ILE A 59 9.37 -22.10 -18.27
CA ILE A 59 9.81 -20.77 -17.85
C ILE A 59 9.30 -19.80 -18.92
N THR A 60 8.33 -18.97 -18.55
CA THR A 60 7.83 -17.88 -19.40
C THR A 60 9.00 -16.94 -19.69
N LYS A 61 9.34 -16.78 -20.97
CA LYS A 61 10.30 -15.76 -21.39
C LYS A 61 9.62 -14.39 -21.28
N PRO A 62 10.38 -13.30 -21.12
CA PRO A 62 9.80 -11.95 -21.05
C PRO A 62 8.96 -11.58 -22.30
N GLU A 63 9.14 -12.26 -23.44
CA GLU A 63 8.31 -12.11 -24.65
C GLU A 63 6.92 -12.77 -24.54
N ASP A 64 6.73 -13.72 -23.63
CA ASP A 64 5.45 -14.44 -23.44
C ASP A 64 4.47 -13.67 -22.53
N ILE A 65 4.95 -12.61 -21.88
CA ILE A 65 4.15 -11.70 -21.05
C ILE A 65 3.56 -10.68 -22.01
N GLY A 66 2.33 -10.90 -22.47
CA GLY A 66 1.64 -9.97 -23.37
C GLY A 66 1.63 -8.54 -22.81
N ASP A 67 1.83 -7.57 -23.69
CA ASP A 67 1.89 -6.13 -23.40
C ASP A 67 0.68 -5.63 -22.57
N ASP A 68 -0.47 -6.30 -22.70
CA ASP A 68 -1.70 -6.05 -21.94
C ASP A 68 -1.56 -6.09 -20.40
N THR A 69 -0.57 -6.82 -19.87
CA THR A 69 -0.38 -6.93 -18.41
C THR A 69 0.40 -5.75 -17.82
N VAL A 70 1.31 -5.18 -18.62
CA VAL A 70 2.09 -4.01 -18.24
C VAL A 70 1.19 -2.77 -18.26
N GLU A 71 0.30 -2.66 -19.25
CA GLU A 71 -0.65 -1.55 -19.36
C GLU A 71 -1.73 -1.55 -18.25
N LYS A 72 -2.19 -2.74 -17.83
CA LYS A 72 -3.20 -2.85 -16.75
C LYS A 72 -2.64 -2.61 -15.35
N THR A 73 -1.35 -2.90 -15.12
CA THR A 73 -0.67 -2.55 -13.87
C THR A 73 -0.14 -1.12 -13.85
N ALA A 74 -0.02 -0.49 -15.03
CA ALA A 74 0.14 0.95 -15.22
C ALA A 74 -1.19 1.72 -15.08
N GLN A 75 -2.17 1.19 -14.32
CA GLN A 75 -3.22 1.99 -13.70
C GLN A 75 -2.55 3.00 -12.76
N GLN A 76 -2.12 4.10 -13.36
CA GLN A 76 -1.91 5.42 -12.80
C GLN A 76 -1.53 5.41 -11.33
N ILE A 77 -0.27 5.07 -11.05
CA ILE A 77 0.33 5.36 -9.74
C ILE A 77 0.29 6.87 -9.59
N ASP A 78 -0.70 7.35 -8.84
CA ASP A 78 -0.87 8.75 -8.51
C ASP A 78 0.35 9.25 -7.72
N LEU A 79 1.19 10.05 -8.38
CA LEU A 79 2.45 10.57 -7.85
C LEU A 79 2.24 11.40 -6.56
N PHE A 80 1.01 11.89 -6.32
CA PHE A 80 0.66 12.60 -5.10
C PHE A 80 0.58 11.71 -3.85
N ASN A 81 0.34 10.40 -4.02
CA ASN A 81 0.29 9.44 -2.93
C ASN A 81 1.68 8.95 -2.49
N LEU A 82 2.70 9.12 -3.34
CA LEU A 82 4.07 8.70 -3.07
C LEU A 82 4.91 9.80 -2.37
N ALA A 83 4.44 11.04 -2.39
CA ALA A 83 5.06 12.14 -1.65
C ALA A 83 4.93 11.92 -0.13
N PRO A 84 5.91 12.36 0.68
CA PRO A 84 5.82 12.29 2.13
C PRO A 84 4.61 13.08 2.63
N ARG A 85 3.62 12.37 3.17
CA ARG A 85 2.40 12.96 3.74
C ARG A 85 2.67 13.57 5.12
N LYS A 86 1.77 14.47 5.57
CA LYS A 86 1.80 15.03 6.93
C LYS A 86 1.76 13.91 7.97
N PRO A 87 2.51 13.98 9.09
CA PRO A 87 2.49 12.93 10.12
C PRO A 87 1.09 12.57 10.63
N ASN A 88 0.17 13.54 10.68
CA ASN A 88 -1.20 13.37 11.17
C ASN A 88 -2.20 12.91 10.08
N TRP A 89 -1.75 12.63 8.86
CA TRP A 89 -2.65 12.30 7.75
C TRP A 89 -3.46 11.03 8.01
N ASP A 90 -2.82 10.04 8.62
CA ASP A 90 -3.43 8.77 8.94
C ASP A 90 -4.45 8.92 10.08
N LEU A 91 -4.07 9.69 11.11
CA LEU A 91 -4.95 10.04 12.21
C LEU A 91 -6.22 10.76 11.71
N LYS A 92 -6.07 11.74 10.80
CA LYS A 92 -7.22 12.43 10.22
C LYS A 92 -8.14 11.44 9.50
N ARG A 93 -7.59 10.59 8.64
CA ARG A 93 -8.37 9.61 7.86
C ARG A 93 -9.15 8.64 8.75
N ASP A 94 -8.52 8.15 9.82
CA ASP A 94 -9.13 7.17 10.71
C ASP A 94 -10.17 7.79 11.65
N VAL A 95 -9.94 9.04 12.06
CA VAL A 95 -10.90 9.82 12.86
C VAL A 95 -12.10 10.26 12.02
N GLU A 96 -11.89 10.66 10.77
CA GLU A 96 -12.96 11.12 9.85
C GLU A 96 -14.09 10.09 9.73
N LYS A 97 -13.74 8.81 9.53
CA LYS A 97 -14.73 7.72 9.43
C LYS A 97 -15.57 7.55 10.69
N LYS A 98 -15.00 7.84 11.87
CA LYS A 98 -15.70 7.78 13.16
C LYS A 98 -16.57 9.02 13.35
N LEU A 99 -16.06 10.20 12.99
CA LEU A 99 -16.80 11.45 13.03
C LEU A 99 -18.03 11.41 12.13
N GLN A 100 -17.90 10.93 10.89
CA GLN A 100 -19.04 10.81 9.98
C GLN A 100 -20.18 9.93 10.55
N LYS A 101 -19.84 8.84 11.23
CA LYS A 101 -20.84 7.99 11.91
C LYS A 101 -21.48 8.70 13.10
N LEU A 102 -20.68 9.44 13.86
CA LEU A 102 -21.15 10.17 15.03
C LEU A 102 -22.05 11.35 14.62
N GLU A 103 -21.62 12.14 13.64
CA GLU A 103 -22.34 13.28 13.09
C GLU A 103 -23.74 12.90 12.62
N ARG A 104 -23.89 11.78 11.88
CA ARG A 104 -25.22 11.28 11.47
C ARG A 104 -26.13 10.98 12.67
N ARG A 105 -25.57 10.42 13.75
CA ARG A 105 -26.33 10.14 14.99
C ARG A 105 -26.66 11.43 15.73
N THR A 106 -25.73 12.37 15.79
CA THR A 106 -25.93 13.68 16.41
C THR A 106 -27.02 14.47 15.69
N GLN A 107 -26.98 14.54 14.36
CA GLN A 107 -28.02 15.17 13.54
C GLN A 107 -29.39 14.50 13.76
N ALA A 108 -29.43 13.16 13.81
CA ALA A 108 -30.67 12.43 14.11
C ALA A 108 -31.22 12.76 15.51
N SER A 109 -30.36 12.82 16.53
CA SER A 109 -30.74 13.22 17.89
C SER A 109 -31.21 14.67 17.96
N ILE A 110 -30.54 15.59 17.26
CA ILE A 110 -30.94 17.00 17.14
C ILE A 110 -32.35 17.08 16.52
N ALA A 111 -32.60 16.36 15.43
CA ALA A 111 -33.91 16.33 14.79
C ALA A 111 -35.00 15.77 15.72
N GLN A 112 -34.69 14.74 16.51
CA GLN A 112 -35.61 14.21 17.52
C GLN A 112 -35.92 15.22 18.63
N LEU A 113 -34.89 15.91 19.15
CA LEU A 113 -35.07 16.94 20.17
C LEU A 113 -35.90 18.12 19.65
N ILE A 114 -35.66 18.56 18.42
CA ILE A 114 -36.47 19.59 17.75
C ILE A 114 -37.92 19.12 17.66
N ARG A 115 -38.17 17.88 17.21
CA ARG A 115 -39.53 17.33 17.13
C ARG A 115 -40.24 17.31 18.49
N MET A 116 -39.57 16.84 19.54
CA MET A 116 -40.13 16.82 20.89
C MET A 116 -40.44 18.23 21.39
N ARG A 117 -39.55 19.19 21.13
CA ARG A 117 -39.75 20.59 21.52
C ARG A 117 -40.93 21.22 20.78
N LEU A 118 -41.05 21.00 19.47
CA LEU A 118 -42.20 21.50 18.69
C LEU A 118 -43.54 20.90 19.16
N GLN A 119 -43.56 19.65 19.58
CA GLN A 119 -44.77 19.01 20.10
C GLN A 119 -45.21 19.56 21.47
N GLY A 120 -44.25 19.97 22.31
CA GLY A 120 -44.54 20.59 23.61
C GLY A 120 -44.90 22.08 23.54
N GLU A 121 -44.54 22.76 22.45
CA GLU A 121 -44.60 24.21 22.29
C GLU A 121 -45.48 24.58 21.09
N SER A 122 -46.75 24.15 21.08
CA SER A 122 -47.63 24.20 19.90
C SER A 122 -47.96 25.60 19.34
N GLU A 123 -47.66 26.69 20.05
CA GLU A 123 -48.02 28.07 19.64
C GLU A 123 -46.87 28.90 19.05
N SER A 124 -45.60 28.52 19.22
CA SER A 124 -44.43 29.26 18.66
C SER A 124 -43.83 28.63 17.39
N THR A 125 -44.54 27.66 16.80
CA THR A 125 -44.01 26.67 15.85
C THR A 125 -43.81 27.16 14.41
N THR A 126 -44.51 28.21 13.99
CA THR A 126 -44.46 28.70 12.60
C THR A 126 -43.11 29.33 12.29
N ASP A 127 -42.55 30.08 13.24
CA ASP A 127 -41.31 30.84 13.05
C ASP A 127 -40.07 29.93 13.01
N LEU A 128 -40.07 28.85 13.80
CA LEU A 128 -38.96 27.89 13.84
C LEU A 128 -38.94 26.97 12.60
N ALA A 129 -40.12 26.58 12.10
CA ALA A 129 -40.23 25.75 10.90
C ALA A 129 -39.77 26.51 9.64
N ASP A 130 -40.08 27.80 9.55
CA ASP A 130 -39.62 28.67 8.45
C ASP A 130 -38.12 28.95 8.53
N ALA A 131 -37.55 29.12 9.73
CA ALA A 131 -36.11 29.28 9.92
C ALA A 131 -35.32 28.02 9.49
N VAL A 132 -35.79 26.82 9.83
CA VAL A 132 -35.12 25.57 9.41
C VAL A 132 -35.17 25.39 7.89
N ARG A 133 -36.31 25.68 7.25
CA ARG A 133 -36.42 25.66 5.77
C ARG A 133 -35.50 26.66 5.09
N ALA A 134 -35.29 27.84 5.68
CA ALA A 134 -34.34 28.81 5.15
C ALA A 134 -32.89 28.31 5.22
N THR A 135 -32.52 27.59 6.30
CA THR A 135 -31.16 27.01 6.43
C THR A 135 -30.92 25.85 5.47
N GLU A 136 -31.91 24.99 5.24
CA GLU A 136 -31.81 23.86 4.29
C GLU A 136 -31.59 24.37 2.87
N LYS A 137 -32.31 25.43 2.48
CA LYS A 137 -32.17 26.06 1.15
C LYS A 137 -30.81 26.74 0.95
N GLY A 138 -30.19 27.25 2.01
CA GLY A 138 -28.83 27.79 1.95
C GLY A 138 -27.76 26.71 1.77
N ALA A 139 -27.89 25.59 2.49
CA ALA A 139 -26.94 24.47 2.42
C ALA A 139 -26.98 23.73 1.06
N GLU A 140 -28.14 23.66 0.41
CA GLU A 140 -28.25 23.08 -0.95
C GLU A 140 -27.53 23.93 -2.00
N SER A 141 -27.57 25.26 -1.89
CA SER A 141 -26.91 26.17 -2.85
C SER A 141 -25.38 26.13 -2.80
N GLU A 142 -24.80 25.85 -1.62
CA GLU A 142 -23.34 25.73 -1.45
C GLU A 142 -22.80 24.40 -2.00
N ASN A 143 -23.62 23.34 -2.02
CA ASN A 143 -23.22 22.01 -2.52
C ASN A 143 -23.33 21.86 -4.04
N GLU A 144 -24.04 22.76 -4.71
CA GLU A 144 -24.23 22.75 -6.17
C GLU A 144 -23.20 23.65 -6.91
N SER A 145 -22.31 24.30 -6.15
CA SER A 145 -21.35 25.29 -6.63
C SER A 145 -19.88 24.82 -6.68
N ASP A 146 -19.58 23.55 -6.35
CA ASP A 146 -18.23 22.96 -6.36
C ASP A 146 -18.11 21.80 -7.36
#